data_AF-A0A5U8SWN5-F1
#
_entry.id   AF-A0A5U8SWN5-F1
#
_cell.length_a   1.000
_cell.length_b   1.000
_cell.length_c   1.000
_cell.angle_alpha   90.00
_cell.angle_beta   90.00
_cell.angle_gamma   90.00
#
_symmetry.space_group_name_H-M   'P 1'
#
loop_
_entity.id
_entity.type
_entity.pdbx_description
1 polymer ?
#
loop_
_entity_poly.entity_id
_entity_poly.type
_entity_poly.pdbx_seq_one_letter_code
_entity_poly.pdbx_strand_id
1 'polypeptide(L)'
;DGSTSAFDIAKEILAEVKASRQPSYWVQLDMKGDGSDVIQGYMNFTSWSMEFPTKEISTYSGELKVADADSFEWLQEEIVVQSIAANPATLTVKAGETATFTVGFNPVNATNKNYEVVSDKPNFATVSKLLNVVTVTGVAAGTANITVTSEDGSKTAKCVVTVTAA
;
A
#
# COMPACT_ATOMS: atom_id res chain seq x y z
N ASP A 1 38.09 7.82 -14.01
CA ASP A 1 37.67 6.43 -14.23
C ASP A 1 38.02 5.51 -13.05
N GLY A 2 37.56 5.87 -11.84
CA GLY A 2 37.87 5.16 -10.59
C GLY A 2 36.89 4.03 -10.25
N SER A 3 36.26 3.40 -11.24
CA SER A 3 35.37 2.26 -11.00
C SER A 3 36.20 1.00 -10.80
N THR A 4 36.42 0.60 -9.54
CA THR A 4 36.95 -0.72 -9.20
C THR A 4 36.01 -1.78 -9.77
N SER A 5 36.54 -2.73 -10.56
CA SER A 5 35.69 -3.76 -11.16
C SER A 5 35.12 -4.68 -10.07
N ALA A 6 33.97 -5.31 -10.33
CA ALA A 6 33.41 -6.31 -9.42
C ALA A 6 34.40 -7.46 -9.12
N PHE A 7 35.27 -7.77 -10.08
CA PHE A 7 36.35 -8.74 -9.90
C PHE A 7 37.43 -8.28 -8.93
N ASP A 8 37.77 -6.99 -8.92
CA ASP A 8 38.79 -6.46 -8.01
C ASP A 8 38.25 -6.36 -6.58
N ILE A 9 36.97 -5.96 -6.42
CA ILE A 9 36.27 -6.00 -5.13
C ILE A 9 36.20 -7.44 -4.59
N ALA A 10 35.85 -8.42 -5.44
CA ALA A 10 35.79 -9.82 -5.03
C ALA A 10 37.16 -10.38 -4.57
N LYS A 11 38.25 -9.98 -5.22
CA LYS A 11 39.61 -10.35 -4.80
C LYS A 11 39.99 -9.75 -3.45
N GLU A 12 39.61 -8.49 -3.23
CA GLU A 12 39.85 -7.79 -1.97
C GLU A 12 39.11 -8.46 -0.82
N ILE A 13 37.79 -8.68 -0.96
CA ILE A 13 36.96 -9.38 0.04
C ILE A 13 37.55 -10.74 0.37
N LEU A 14 37.97 -11.51 -0.64
CA LEU A 14 38.59 -12.82 -0.42
C LEU A 14 39.88 -12.72 0.40
N ALA A 15 40.74 -11.74 0.10
CA ALA A 15 41.99 -11.54 0.82
C ALA A 15 41.74 -11.20 2.29
N GLU A 16 40.76 -10.34 2.55
CA GLU A 16 40.34 -9.95 3.90
C GLU A 16 39.77 -11.13 4.70
N VAL A 17 38.84 -11.89 4.10
CA VAL A 17 38.23 -13.07 4.74
C VAL A 17 39.29 -14.15 5.02
N LYS A 18 40.20 -14.42 4.08
CA LYS A 18 41.32 -15.37 4.28
C LYS A 18 42.25 -14.93 5.40
N ALA A 19 42.39 -13.63 5.62
CA ALA A 19 43.16 -13.07 6.73
C ALA A 19 42.37 -13.00 8.05
N SER A 20 41.17 -13.60 8.11
CA SER A 20 40.26 -13.55 9.26
C SER A 20 39.87 -12.12 9.68
N ARG A 21 39.88 -11.17 8.74
CA ARG A 21 39.36 -9.82 8.92
C ARG A 21 37.90 -9.78 8.46
N GLN A 22 37.13 -8.89 9.05
CA GLN A 22 35.71 -8.69 8.73
C GLN A 22 35.53 -7.30 8.11
N PRO A 23 35.74 -7.15 6.80
CA PRO A 23 35.58 -5.87 6.14
C PRO A 23 34.09 -5.54 5.99
N SER A 24 33.78 -4.25 6.09
CA SER A 24 32.44 -3.71 5.90
C SER A 24 32.44 -2.85 4.65
N TYR A 25 31.54 -3.13 3.72
CA TYR A 25 31.42 -2.40 2.46
C TYR A 25 30.06 -1.76 2.33
N TRP A 26 30.03 -0.49 1.90
CA TRP A 26 28.79 0.13 1.46
C TRP A 26 28.38 -0.43 0.11
N VAL A 27 27.15 -0.89 -0.01
CA VAL A 27 26.62 -1.43 -1.26
C VAL A 27 25.23 -0.88 -1.56
N GLN A 28 24.90 -0.92 -2.85
CA GLN A 28 23.57 -0.67 -3.37
C GLN A 28 23.18 -1.87 -4.24
N LEU A 29 22.06 -2.51 -3.90
CA LEU A 29 21.49 -3.65 -4.61
C LEU A 29 20.21 -3.21 -5.32
N ASP A 30 20.22 -3.23 -6.64
CA ASP A 30 19.01 -3.09 -7.45
C ASP A 30 18.40 -4.48 -7.69
N MET A 31 17.23 -4.71 -7.11
CA MET A 31 16.57 -6.02 -7.11
C MET A 31 15.88 -6.32 -8.44
N LYS A 32 15.58 -5.29 -9.25
CA LYS A 32 14.86 -5.40 -10.53
C LYS A 32 15.72 -5.09 -11.75
N GLY A 33 16.84 -4.39 -11.56
CA GLY A 33 17.72 -3.92 -12.62
C GLY A 33 17.22 -2.65 -13.32
N ASP A 34 16.16 -2.02 -12.80
CA ASP A 34 15.54 -0.80 -13.31
C ASP A 34 15.64 0.39 -12.35
N GLY A 35 16.32 0.22 -11.21
CA GLY A 35 16.53 1.23 -10.19
C GLY A 35 15.32 1.55 -9.31
N SER A 36 14.19 0.86 -9.49
CA SER A 36 12.96 1.13 -8.72
C SER A 36 12.94 0.46 -7.35
N ASP A 37 13.56 -0.72 -7.23
CA ASP A 37 13.62 -1.48 -5.98
C ASP A 37 15.08 -1.61 -5.53
N VAL A 38 15.54 -0.64 -4.73
CA VAL A 38 16.93 -0.54 -4.31
C VAL A 38 17.08 -0.74 -2.80
N ILE A 39 17.95 -1.67 -2.40
CA ILE A 39 18.38 -1.87 -1.01
C ILE A 39 19.81 -1.35 -0.86
N GLN A 40 20.04 -0.50 0.14
CA GLN A 40 21.38 0.03 0.44
C GLN A 40 21.75 -0.24 1.89
N GLY A 41 23.05 -0.45 2.14
CA GLY A 41 23.54 -0.67 3.49
C GLY A 41 24.99 -1.12 3.54
N TYR A 42 25.43 -1.42 4.75
CA TYR A 42 26.74 -1.99 5.00
C TYR A 42 26.67 -3.52 4.96
N MET A 43 27.43 -4.14 4.06
CA MET A 43 27.62 -5.58 4.01
C MET A 43 28.90 -5.99 4.74
N ASN A 44 28.76 -6.90 5.70
CA ASN A 44 29.87 -7.60 6.32
C ASN A 44 30.00 -9.00 5.71
N PHE A 45 31.18 -9.34 5.20
CA PHE A 45 31.45 -10.68 4.68
C PHE A 45 32.00 -11.57 5.79
N THR A 46 31.41 -12.76 5.97
CA THR A 46 31.79 -13.71 7.04
C THR A 46 32.37 -15.00 6.49
N SER A 47 32.07 -15.36 5.24
CA SER A 47 32.70 -16.48 4.55
C SER A 47 32.68 -16.29 3.03
N TRP A 48 33.63 -16.93 2.36
CA TRP A 48 33.72 -16.95 0.91
C TRP A 48 34.25 -18.31 0.45
N SER A 49 33.51 -19.01 -0.42
CA SER A 49 33.85 -20.38 -0.85
C SER A 49 34.54 -20.47 -2.22
N MET A 50 34.84 -19.35 -2.89
CA MET A 50 35.51 -19.38 -4.20
C MET A 50 37.00 -19.69 -4.10
N GLU A 51 37.48 -20.56 -4.98
CA GLU A 51 38.89 -20.70 -5.32
C GLU A 51 39.15 -20.07 -6.70
N PHE A 52 39.86 -18.94 -6.75
CA PHE A 52 40.30 -18.40 -8.04
C PHE A 52 41.33 -19.33 -8.70
N PRO A 53 41.29 -19.52 -10.03
CA PRO A 53 40.53 -18.75 -11.04
C PRO A 53 39.27 -19.48 -11.57
N THR A 54 38.68 -20.40 -10.80
CA THR A 54 37.61 -21.25 -11.35
C THR A 54 36.36 -20.43 -11.69
N LYS A 55 35.73 -20.75 -12.82
CA LYS A 55 34.45 -20.15 -13.25
C LYS A 55 33.27 -20.91 -12.62
N GLU A 56 33.36 -21.23 -11.34
CA GLU A 56 32.34 -22.00 -10.63
C GLU A 56 31.44 -21.12 -9.77
N ILE A 57 30.22 -21.60 -9.50
CA ILE A 57 29.27 -20.94 -8.60
C ILE A 57 29.90 -20.89 -7.22
N SER A 58 30.07 -19.68 -6.71
CA SER A 58 30.71 -19.43 -5.42
C SER A 58 29.68 -19.02 -4.39
N THR A 59 29.71 -19.68 -3.23
CA THR A 59 28.84 -19.36 -2.11
C THR A 59 29.59 -18.42 -1.17
N TYR A 60 28.96 -17.31 -0.81
CA TYR A 60 29.43 -16.44 0.26
C TYR A 60 28.36 -16.33 1.34
N SER A 61 28.78 -16.02 2.55
CA SER A 61 27.87 -15.66 3.63
C SER A 61 28.27 -14.30 4.18
N GLY A 62 27.28 -13.50 4.51
CA GLY A 62 27.48 -12.16 5.03
C GLY A 62 26.22 -11.65 5.71
N GLU A 63 26.39 -10.58 6.48
CA GLU A 63 25.31 -9.86 7.14
C GLU A 63 25.17 -8.49 6.46
N LEU A 64 24.00 -8.23 5.87
CA LEU A 64 23.65 -6.89 5.38
C LEU A 64 22.99 -6.12 6.52
N LYS A 65 23.68 -5.10 7.02
CA LYS A 65 23.14 -4.12 7.96
C LYS A 65 22.58 -2.95 7.18
N VAL A 66 21.26 -2.82 7.15
CA VAL A 66 20.59 -1.63 6.62
C VAL A 66 21.10 -0.43 7.43
N ALA A 67 21.66 0.56 6.74
CA ALA A 67 22.55 1.55 7.34
C ALA A 67 21.87 2.57 8.27
N ASP A 68 20.56 2.49 8.41
CA ASP A 68 19.77 3.28 9.34
C ASP A 68 18.46 2.52 9.55
N ALA A 69 18.32 1.81 10.67
CA ALA A 69 17.21 0.89 10.90
C ALA A 69 16.01 1.57 11.56
N ASP A 70 15.77 2.85 11.29
CA ASP A 70 14.65 3.58 11.89
C ASP A 70 13.41 3.63 10.99
N SER A 71 13.50 3.26 9.70
CA SER A 71 12.31 3.12 8.87
C SER A 71 12.57 2.31 7.59
N PHE A 72 12.10 1.05 7.57
CA PHE A 72 11.79 0.39 6.30
C PHE A 72 10.52 1.05 5.75
N GLU A 73 10.65 2.18 5.06
CA GLU A 73 9.52 2.80 4.37
C GLU A 73 9.38 2.13 3.01
N TRP A 74 8.30 1.39 2.82
CA TRP A 74 7.85 1.09 1.47
C TRP A 74 7.47 2.43 0.83
N LEU A 75 8.31 2.95 -0.07
CA LEU A 75 7.97 4.06 -0.95
C LEU A 75 6.95 3.57 -2.00
N GLN A 76 5.78 3.15 -1.53
CA GLN A 76 4.65 2.92 -2.42
C GLN A 76 4.02 4.28 -2.71
N GLU A 77 4.13 4.73 -3.96
CA GLU A 77 3.47 5.96 -4.41
C GLU A 77 1.96 5.87 -4.11
N GLU A 78 1.43 6.92 -3.46
CA GLU A 78 0.01 7.00 -3.16
C GLU A 78 -0.79 7.08 -4.46
N ILE A 79 -1.68 6.11 -4.67
CA ILE A 79 -2.64 6.16 -5.78
C ILE A 79 -3.88 6.91 -5.27
N VAL A 80 -3.94 8.20 -5.58
CA VAL A 80 -5.02 9.08 -5.12
C VAL A 80 -6.39 8.71 -5.72
N VAL A 81 -7.44 8.83 -4.92
CA VAL A 81 -8.83 8.67 -5.39
C VAL A 81 -9.17 9.83 -6.31
N GLN A 82 -9.54 9.52 -7.55
CA GLN A 82 -9.96 10.52 -8.54
C GLN A 82 -11.47 10.77 -8.49
N SER A 83 -12.26 9.74 -8.22
CA SER A 83 -13.71 9.85 -8.04
C SER A 83 -14.29 8.77 -7.11
N ILE A 84 -15.44 9.09 -6.54
CA ILE A 84 -16.26 8.22 -5.69
C ILE A 84 -17.66 8.12 -6.28
N ALA A 85 -18.28 6.95 -6.21
CA ALA A 85 -19.64 6.70 -6.72
C ALA A 85 -20.48 5.90 -5.72
N ALA A 86 -21.78 6.15 -5.68
CA ALA A 86 -22.75 5.37 -4.92
C ALA A 86 -23.61 4.56 -5.89
N ASN A 87 -23.63 3.23 -5.73
CA ASN A 87 -24.30 2.31 -6.64
C ASN A 87 -25.25 1.37 -5.87
N PRO A 88 -26.57 1.49 -6.05
CA PRO A 88 -27.26 2.47 -6.90
C PRO A 88 -27.26 3.91 -6.33
N ALA A 89 -27.42 4.91 -7.21
CA ALA A 89 -27.52 6.33 -6.83
C ALA A 89 -28.91 6.72 -6.28
N THR A 90 -29.88 5.82 -6.39
CA THR A 90 -31.22 5.96 -5.82
C THR A 90 -31.62 4.64 -5.19
N LEU A 91 -32.26 4.69 -4.03
CA LEU A 91 -32.67 3.50 -3.28
C LEU A 91 -34.09 3.71 -2.73
N THR A 92 -34.88 2.64 -2.70
CA THR A 92 -36.19 2.64 -2.04
C THR A 92 -36.18 1.62 -0.92
N VAL A 93 -36.69 1.99 0.24
CA VAL A 93 -36.75 1.12 1.42
C VAL A 93 -38.06 1.36 2.17
N LYS A 94 -38.65 0.34 2.79
CA LYS A 94 -39.83 0.53 3.65
C LYS A 94 -39.39 1.00 5.04
N ALA A 95 -40.26 1.74 5.73
CA ALA A 95 -40.03 2.05 7.14
C ALA A 95 -39.89 0.76 7.97
N GLY A 96 -38.84 0.66 8.76
CA GLY A 96 -38.46 -0.53 9.54
C GLY A 96 -37.58 -1.55 8.80
N GLU A 97 -37.41 -1.42 7.48
CA GLU A 97 -36.55 -2.29 6.67
C GLU A 97 -35.19 -1.65 6.39
N THR A 98 -34.27 -2.47 5.88
CA THR A 98 -32.93 -2.06 5.47
C THR A 98 -32.71 -2.32 3.99
N ALA A 99 -32.01 -1.41 3.32
CA ALA A 99 -31.53 -1.58 1.96
C ALA A 99 -30.05 -1.20 1.90
N THR A 100 -29.33 -1.66 0.89
CA THR A 100 -27.88 -1.41 0.78
C THR A 100 -27.50 -0.80 -0.55
N PHE A 101 -26.43 -0.02 -0.56
CA PHE A 101 -25.72 0.39 -1.77
C PHE A 101 -24.21 0.26 -1.56
N THR A 102 -23.47 0.22 -2.65
CA THR A 102 -22.02 0.07 -2.64
C THR A 102 -21.32 1.36 -3.02
N VAL A 103 -20.16 1.60 -2.41
CA VAL A 103 -19.28 2.72 -2.73
C VAL A 103 -18.18 2.24 -3.67
N GLY A 104 -18.11 2.84 -4.85
CA GLY A 104 -17.07 2.61 -5.85
C GLY A 104 -16.01 3.69 -5.80
N PHE A 105 -14.74 3.29 -5.92
CA PHE A 105 -13.59 4.20 -6.01
C PHE A 105 -12.92 4.03 -7.38
N ASN A 106 -12.53 5.15 -7.98
CA ASN A 106 -11.70 5.16 -9.17
C ASN A 106 -10.42 5.99 -8.93
N PRO A 107 -9.23 5.46 -9.25
CA PRO A 107 -8.97 4.11 -9.75
C PRO A 107 -9.27 3.01 -8.72
N VAL A 108 -9.56 1.79 -9.18
CA VAL A 108 -9.97 0.69 -8.29
C VAL A 108 -8.85 0.26 -7.32
N ASN A 109 -7.60 0.57 -7.64
CA ASN A 109 -6.42 0.29 -6.82
C ASN A 109 -5.93 1.52 -6.04
N ALA A 110 -6.78 2.53 -5.82
CA ALA A 110 -6.46 3.64 -4.93
C ALA A 110 -5.99 3.12 -3.56
N THR A 111 -4.95 3.74 -3.00
CA THR A 111 -4.28 3.28 -1.78
C THR A 111 -5.10 3.62 -0.53
N ASN A 112 -5.80 4.76 -0.52
CA ASN A 112 -6.74 5.13 0.52
C ASN A 112 -8.20 5.04 0.00
N LYS A 113 -8.99 4.11 0.54
CA LYS A 113 -10.43 3.93 0.22
C LYS A 113 -11.33 4.18 1.42
N ASN A 114 -10.84 4.91 2.41
CA ASN A 114 -11.66 5.35 3.53
C ASN A 114 -12.62 6.46 3.08
N TYR A 115 -13.81 6.46 3.67
CA TYR A 115 -14.85 7.44 3.38
C TYR A 115 -15.77 7.59 4.58
N GLU A 116 -16.38 8.76 4.71
CA GLU A 116 -17.48 9.01 5.64
C GLU A 116 -18.82 9.03 4.92
N VAL A 117 -19.87 8.67 5.65
CA VAL A 117 -21.24 8.63 5.12
C VAL A 117 -22.20 9.28 6.10
N VAL A 118 -23.02 10.21 5.60
CA VAL A 118 -23.95 11.00 6.41
C VAL A 118 -25.32 11.07 5.74
N SER A 119 -26.37 10.91 6.55
CA SER A 119 -27.75 11.19 6.14
C SER A 119 -28.11 12.64 6.44
N ASP A 120 -28.66 13.37 5.46
CA ASP A 120 -29.16 14.74 5.66
C ASP A 120 -30.39 14.80 6.58
N LYS A 121 -31.15 13.69 6.65
CA LYS A 121 -32.39 13.57 7.44
C LYS A 121 -32.48 12.21 8.14
N PRO A 122 -31.77 12.05 9.27
CA PRO A 122 -31.79 10.83 10.08
C PRO A 122 -33.19 10.40 10.55
N ASN A 123 -34.13 11.34 10.67
CA ASN A 123 -35.52 11.07 11.04
C ASN A 123 -36.28 10.25 9.99
N PHE A 124 -35.83 10.25 8.73
CA PHE A 124 -36.42 9.44 7.65
C PHE A 124 -35.56 8.21 7.36
N ALA A 125 -34.23 8.36 7.27
CA ALA A 125 -33.33 7.26 7.02
C ALA A 125 -32.01 7.42 7.79
N THR A 126 -31.58 6.36 8.46
CA THR A 126 -30.26 6.27 9.11
C THR A 126 -29.33 5.38 8.30
N VAL A 127 -28.03 5.50 8.53
CA VAL A 127 -27.00 4.76 7.77
C VAL A 127 -25.96 4.15 8.69
N SER A 128 -25.45 2.99 8.27
CA SER A 128 -24.25 2.37 8.81
C SER A 128 -23.39 1.89 7.63
N LYS A 129 -22.07 1.82 7.84
CA LYS A 129 -21.12 1.35 6.81
C LYS A 129 -20.37 0.13 7.30
N LEU A 130 -20.12 -0.81 6.39
CA LEU A 130 -19.20 -1.91 6.57
C LEU A 130 -18.37 -2.06 5.29
N LEU A 131 -17.07 -1.79 5.38
CA LEU A 131 -16.16 -1.74 4.22
C LEU A 131 -16.73 -0.82 3.13
N ASN A 132 -16.95 -1.32 1.92
CA ASN A 132 -17.51 -0.58 0.78
C ASN A 132 -19.04 -0.67 0.66
N VAL A 133 -19.73 -1.27 1.64
CA VAL A 133 -21.19 -1.42 1.65
C VAL A 133 -21.78 -0.47 2.68
N VAL A 134 -22.76 0.33 2.26
CA VAL A 134 -23.55 1.19 3.13
C VAL A 134 -24.93 0.58 3.28
N THR A 135 -25.33 0.33 4.53
CA THR A 135 -26.66 -0.10 4.90
C THR A 135 -27.49 1.10 5.33
N VAL A 136 -28.61 1.29 4.65
CA VAL A 136 -29.60 2.32 4.93
C VAL A 136 -30.78 1.68 5.65
N THR A 137 -31.17 2.23 6.79
CA THR A 137 -32.36 1.79 7.55
C THR A 137 -33.46 2.83 7.40
N GLY A 138 -34.63 2.42 6.92
CA GLY A 138 -35.80 3.29 6.84
C GLY A 138 -36.41 3.51 8.22
N VAL A 139 -36.56 4.77 8.64
CA VAL A 139 -37.16 5.14 9.94
C VAL A 139 -38.62 5.55 9.77
N ALA A 140 -38.90 6.47 8.84
CA ALA A 140 -40.24 6.98 8.57
C ALA A 140 -40.38 7.36 7.09
N ALA A 141 -41.61 7.35 6.58
CA ALA A 141 -41.88 7.69 5.18
C ALA A 141 -41.39 9.11 4.84
N GLY A 142 -40.65 9.25 3.75
CA GLY A 142 -40.01 10.52 3.35
C GLY A 142 -38.83 10.30 2.43
N THR A 143 -38.09 11.37 2.12
CA THR A 143 -36.91 11.31 1.25
C THR A 143 -35.70 11.90 1.97
N ALA A 144 -34.61 11.14 2.02
CA ALA A 144 -33.33 11.53 2.59
C ALA A 144 -32.22 11.39 1.54
N ASN A 145 -31.22 12.27 1.58
CA ASN A 145 -30.02 12.16 0.78
C ASN A 145 -28.88 11.64 1.65
N ILE A 146 -28.31 10.53 1.22
CA ILE A 146 -27.12 9.96 1.84
C ILE A 146 -25.91 10.46 1.05
N THR A 147 -25.02 11.19 1.72
CA THR A 147 -23.80 11.73 1.13
C THR A 147 -22.61 10.91 1.59
N VAL A 148 -21.85 10.38 0.63
CA VAL A 148 -20.59 9.68 0.82
C VAL A 148 -19.48 10.66 0.49
N THR A 149 -18.49 10.80 1.37
CA THR A 149 -17.36 11.72 1.21
C THR A 149 -16.06 10.95 1.44
N SER A 150 -15.07 11.08 0.56
CA SER A 150 -13.74 10.49 0.80
C SER A 150 -13.12 11.06 2.09
N GLU A 151 -12.22 10.30 2.73
CA GLU A 151 -11.61 10.70 4.01
C GLU A 151 -10.89 12.06 3.94
N ASP A 152 -10.27 12.37 2.80
CA ASP A 152 -9.63 13.68 2.54
C ASP A 152 -10.64 14.83 2.31
N GLY A 153 -11.94 14.53 2.24
CA GLY A 153 -13.00 15.50 1.96
C GLY A 153 -13.13 15.94 0.50
N SER A 154 -12.27 15.46 -0.41
CA SER A 154 -12.14 16.04 -1.75
C SER A 154 -13.15 15.49 -2.77
N LYS A 155 -13.70 14.30 -2.54
CA LYS A 155 -14.65 13.61 -3.44
C LYS A 155 -15.95 13.30 -2.72
N THR A 156 -17.07 13.51 -3.39
CA THR A 156 -18.40 13.22 -2.84
C THR A 156 -19.29 12.48 -3.83
N ALA A 157 -20.10 11.53 -3.34
CA ALA A 157 -21.19 10.90 -4.07
C ALA A 157 -22.48 11.00 -3.25
N LYS A 158 -23.63 10.94 -3.94
CA LYS A 158 -24.95 11.00 -3.30
C LYS A 158 -25.80 9.80 -3.69
N CYS A 159 -26.51 9.25 -2.71
CA CYS A 159 -27.57 8.27 -2.91
C CYS A 159 -28.88 8.86 -2.38
N VAL A 160 -29.90 8.99 -3.26
CA VAL A 160 -31.22 9.47 -2.88
C VAL A 160 -32.05 8.31 -2.36
N VAL A 161 -32.46 8.36 -1.10
CA VAL A 161 -33.24 7.31 -0.45
C VAL A 161 -34.69 7.77 -0.33
N THR A 162 -35.60 6.99 -0.89
CA THR A 162 -37.05 7.15 -0.69
C THR A 162 -37.53 6.09 0.28
N VAL A 163 -38.03 6.53 1.44
CA VAL A 163 -38.62 5.66 2.45
C VAL A 163 -40.13 5.63 2.24
N THR A 164 -40.68 4.44 1.98
CA THR A 164 -42.13 4.25 1.87
C THR A 164 -42.75 3.88 3.21
N ALA A 165 -44.05 4.09 3.36
CA ALA A 165 -44.79 3.57 4.52
C ALA A 165 -44.66 2.03 4.60
N ALA A 166 -44.80 1.51 5.82
CA ALA A 166 -44.79 0.06 6.09
C ALA A 166 -45.98 -0.65 5.42
#